data_AF-A0A915IZ51-F1
#
_entry.id   AF-A0A915IZ51-F1
#
_cell.length_a   1.000
_cell.length_b   1.000
_cell.length_c   1.000
_cell.angle_alpha   90.00
_cell.angle_beta   90.00
_cell.angle_gamma   90.00
#
_symmetry.space_group_name_H-M   'P 1'
#
loop_
_entity.id
_entity.type
_entity.pdbx_description
1 polymer ?
#
loop_
_entity_poly.entity_id
_entity_poly.type
_entity_poly.pdbx_seq_one_letter_code
_entity_poly.pdbx_strand_id
1 'polypeptide(L)' 'MYCTPANFMFGVEAYNKPLEDICDKRGIIRHYGYTLVEVKPHDHEAIFDVKNVKGELVEKKTIK' A
#
# COMPACT_ATOMS: atom_id res chain seq x y z
N MET A 1 8.74 2.35 -2.45
CA MET A 1 7.51 2.21 -1.65
C MET A 1 6.51 1.37 -2.43
N TYR A 2 5.73 0.54 -1.75
CA TYR A 2 4.71 -0.33 -2.33
C TYR A 2 3.36 -0.04 -1.66
N CYS A 3 2.32 0.24 -2.44
CA CYS A 3 0.96 0.47 -1.97
C CYS A 3 0.02 -0.52 -2.63
N THR A 4 -0.91 -1.10 -1.87
CA THR A 4 -1.90 -2.05 -2.40
C THR A 4 -3.23 -1.91 -1.66
N PRO A 5 -4.37 -2.11 -2.34
CA PRO A 5 -5.68 -2.17 -1.68
C PRO A 5 -5.84 -3.42 -0.80
N ALA A 6 -5.00 -4.45 -0.97
CA ALA A 6 -5.05 -5.67 -0.20
C ALA A 6 -4.53 -5.49 1.24
N ASN A 7 -4.92 -6.40 2.14
CA ASN A 7 -4.46 -6.43 3.53
C ASN A 7 -3.11 -7.16 3.72
N PHE A 8 -2.58 -7.74 2.66
CA PHE A 8 -1.34 -8.53 2.66
C PHE A 8 -0.68 -8.45 1.28
N MET A 9 0.61 -8.82 1.20
CA MET A 9 1.37 -8.77 -0.05
C MET A 9 1.02 -9.93 -0.99
N PHE A 10 0.78 -11.11 -0.43
CA PHE A 10 0.44 -12.30 -1.19
C PHE A 10 -0.53 -13.19 -0.41
N GLY A 11 -1.53 -13.78 -1.11
CA GLY A 11 -2.61 -14.53 -0.45
C GLY A 11 -2.23 -15.93 0.02
N VAL A 12 -1.05 -16.42 -0.33
CA VAL A 12 -0.53 -17.71 0.13
C VAL A 12 0.53 -17.45 1.19
N GLU A 13 0.26 -17.88 2.42
CA GLU A 13 1.08 -17.60 3.60
C GLU A 13 2.55 -17.99 3.42
N ALA A 14 2.80 -19.17 2.84
CA ALA A 14 4.15 -19.69 2.57
C ALA A 14 4.99 -18.77 1.67
N TYR A 15 4.36 -17.93 0.84
CA TYR A 15 5.03 -16.98 -0.03
C TYR A 15 4.95 -15.53 0.48
N ASN A 16 3.95 -15.19 1.29
CA ASN A 16 3.81 -13.86 1.87
C ASN A 16 5.03 -13.52 2.74
N LYS A 17 5.37 -14.38 3.70
CA LYS A 17 6.46 -14.10 4.65
C LYS A 17 7.83 -13.90 3.97
N PRO A 18 8.27 -14.75 3.01
CA PRO A 18 9.49 -14.50 2.26
C PRO A 18 9.52 -13.16 1.50
N LEU A 19 8.40 -12.74 0.92
CA LEU A 19 8.32 -11.47 0.19
C LEU A 19 8.41 -10.26 1.14
N GLU A 20 7.77 -10.36 2.29
CA GLU A 20 7.88 -9.35 3.36
C GLU A 20 9.31 -9.22 3.88
N ASP A 21 10.01 -10.33 4.08
CA ASP A 21 11.42 -10.34 4.49
C ASP A 21 12.33 -9.66 3.46
N ILE A 22 12.06 -9.85 2.17
CA ILE A 22 12.81 -9.17 1.10
C ILE A 22 12.55 -7.67 1.15
N CYS A 23 11.31 -7.24 1.42
CA CYS A 23 10.99 -5.83 1.55
C CYS A 23 11.74 -5.20 2.72
N ASP A 24 11.79 -5.87 3.88
CA ASP A 24 12.51 -5.39 5.06
C ASP A 24 14.01 -5.28 4.79
N LYS A 25 14.63 -6.33 4.20
CA LYS A 25 16.05 -6.32 3.82
C LYS A 25 16.42 -5.18 2.86
N ARG A 26 15.46 -4.74 2.04
CA ARG A 26 15.67 -3.70 1.03
C ARG A 26 15.15 -2.33 1.46
N GLY A 27 14.62 -2.19 2.68
CA GLY A 27 14.03 -0.94 3.16
C GLY A 27 12.79 -0.49 2.37
N ILE A 28 12.05 -1.43 1.78
CA ILE A 28 10.83 -1.13 1.01
C ILE A 28 9.66 -0.95 1.99
N ILE A 29 9.21 0.29 2.13
CA ILE A 29 8.00 0.62 2.90
C ILE A 29 6.76 0.10 2.16
N ARG A 30 5.92 -0.62 2.90
CA ARG A 30 4.69 -1.27 2.42
C ARG A 30 3.47 -0.61 3.07
N HIS A 31 2.48 -0.26 2.26
CA HIS A 31 1.20 0.29 2.70
C HIS A 31 0.04 -0.58 2.19
N TYR A 32 -0.64 -1.24 3.12
CA TYR A 32 -1.80 -2.11 2.87
C TYR A 32 -3.11 -1.33 3.07
N GLY A 33 -4.14 -1.66 2.29
CA GLY A 33 -5.43 -0.94 2.29
C GLY A 33 -5.39 0.40 1.56
N TYR A 34 -4.34 0.68 0.77
CA TYR A 34 -4.15 1.95 0.04
C TYR A 34 -4.58 1.75 -1.42
N THR A 35 -5.69 2.37 -1.80
CA THR A 35 -6.19 2.36 -3.18
C THR A 35 -5.82 3.67 -3.86
N LEU A 36 -5.03 3.62 -4.94
CA LEU A 36 -4.72 4.83 -5.72
C LEU A 36 -6.01 5.35 -6.37
N VAL A 37 -6.32 6.63 -6.16
CA VAL A 37 -7.53 7.26 -6.72
C VAL A 37 -7.23 8.44 -7.63
N GLU A 38 -6.12 9.14 -7.42
CA GLU A 38 -5.73 10.28 -8.24
C GLU A 38 -4.20 10.41 -8.28
N VAL A 39 -3.67 10.88 -9.41
CA VAL A 39 -2.25 11.19 -9.60
C VAL A 39 -2.17 12.62 -10.13
N LYS A 40 -1.31 13.44 -9.52
CA LYS A 40 -0.97 14.79 -9.96
C LYS A 40 0.52 14.83 -10.33
N PRO A 41 0.87 14.51 -11.59
CA PRO A 41 2.26 14.35 -11.98
C PRO A 41 3.08 15.63 -11.85
N HIS A 42 2.49 16.79 -12.16
CA HIS A 42 3.17 18.08 -12.11
C HIS A 42 3.60 18.48 -10.70
N ASP A 43 2.81 18.07 -9.70
CA ASP A 43 3.07 18.35 -8.28
C ASP A 43 3.86 17.21 -7.61
N HIS A 44 4.15 16.14 -8.35
CA HIS A 44 4.69 14.88 -7.85
C HIS A 44 3.87 14.30 -6.69
N GLU A 45 2.54 14.32 -6.79
CA GLU A 45 1.64 13.81 -5.75
C GLU A 45 0.82 12.60 -6.25
N ALA A 46 0.61 11.64 -5.35
CA ALA A 46 -0.35 10.55 -5.52
C ALA A 46 -1.31 10.52 -4.34
N ILE A 47 -2.61 10.46 -4.62
CA ILE A 47 -3.68 10.48 -3.62
C ILE A 47 -4.27 9.08 -3.52
N PHE A 48 -4.35 8.58 -2.30
CA PHE A 48 -4.85 7.25 -1.97
C PHE A 48 -6.06 7.34 -1.04
N ASP A 49 -7.07 6.52 -1.33
CA ASP A 49 -8.10 6.17 -0.36
C ASP A 49 -7.55 5.06 0.55
N VAL A 50 -7.50 5.32 1.85
CA VAL A 50 -7.05 4.35 2.86
C VAL A 50 -8.28 3.72 3.51
N LYS A 51 -8.41 2.40 3.36
CA LYS A 51 -9.54 1.63 3.89
C LYS A 51 -9.12 0.78 5.09
N ASN A 52 -10.03 0.61 6.05
CA ASN A 52 -9.83 -0.34 7.15
C ASN A 52 -10.08 -1.78 6.69
N VAL A 53 -9.88 -2.74 7.60
CA VAL A 53 -10.10 -4.18 7.35
C VAL A 53 -11.54 -4.55 6.99
N LYS A 54 -12.52 -3.68 7.27
CA LYS A 54 -13.94 -3.84 6.87
C LYS A 54 -14.23 -3.23 5.50
N GLY A 55 -13.25 -2.60 4.85
CA GLY A 55 -13.39 -1.93 3.56
C GLY A 55 -13.97 -0.52 3.64
N GLU A 56 -14.13 0.03 4.84
CA GLU A 56 -14.64 1.38 5.06
C GLU A 56 -13.52 2.41 4.84
N LEU A 57 -13.83 3.52 4.16
CA LEU A 57 -12.89 4.62 3.97
C LEU A 57 -12.58 5.27 5.33
N VAL A 58 -11.30 5.31 5.69
CA VAL A 58 -10.83 5.93 6.93
C VAL A 58 -10.31 7.34 6.63
N GLU A 59 -9.48 7.48 5.60
CA GLU A 59 -8.89 8.76 5.24
C GLU A 59 -8.50 8.80 3.75
N LYS A 60 -8.29 10.02 3.26
CA LYS A 60 -7.57 10.27 2.00
C LYS A 60 -6.17 10.73 2.32
N LYS A 61 -5.17 10.04 1.76
CA LYS A 61 -3.76 10.29 2.05
C LYS A 61 -3.03 10.72 0.78
N THR A 62 -2.32 11.85 0.88
CA THR A 62 -1.46 12.33 -0.19
C THR A 62 -0.02 11.91 0.10
N ILE A 63 0.63 11.28 -0.88
CA ILE A 63 2.04 10.87 -0.82
C ILE A 63 2.80 11.66 -1.88
N LYS A 64 3.98 12.16 -1.50
CA LYS A 64 4.93 12.87 -2.36
C LYS A 64 6.22 12.05 -2.48
#